data_AF-A0AAW0CM80-F1
#
_entry.id   AF-A0AAW0CM80-F1
#
_cell.length_a   1.000
_cell.length_b   1.000
_cell.length_c   1.000
_cell.angle_alpha   90.00
_cell.angle_beta   90.00
_cell.angle_gamma   90.00
#
_symmetry.space_group_name_H-M   'P 1'
#
loop_
_entity.id
_entity.type
_entity.pdbx_description
1 polymer ?
#
loop_
_entity_poly.entity_id
_entity_poly.type
_entity_poly.pdbx_seq_one_letter_code
_entity_poly.pdbx_strand_id
1 'polypeptide(L)'
;MSASTSSTMQDQTDSAPNAQILQSLETIQDGFEKLIKPAFDEIEKLKQERDVASAMKEELQQNNGRLLQMSQLLLDENRRVVEEKSQETCRLSQDNDRLSTENQQLLEEKTRIEQEKNRLLQEHALLREKIISLDQESKGLQERHKLELNQFRAMRNGILSLLGADNTQQVCGTNGSTTTTSINNIASSSQQGTLTARQDMTSTQEPGSGASPTQSTRRYRDTQRFALRFTARRTTFRNAKNRICKPKEFTYIQYRAMGILEACLNRAKIEAHDWKWDETVEDWIPVVILRGYPVPPKFFIQAENRSSATVATRDDVWIEYAHGFDGRMSIKELDQYWGQRWHKFRGAGKTFQEWYDQYEQEVVRRRRLGRFVEELCSRPQSEWTPARVLGFLDKEYPIQSIDGPLSQTQKSALQTFLDLLLTEEGYLQIKAASGRYLQSATL
;
A
#
# COMPACT_ATOMS: atom_id res chain seq x y z
N MET A 1 83.82 -54.19 -3.02
CA MET A 1 83.25 -55.28 -3.84
C MET A 1 83.10 -54.72 -5.25
N SER A 2 83.77 -55.15 -6.31
CA SER A 2 84.85 -56.11 -6.59
C SER A 2 85.41 -55.63 -7.94
N ALA A 3 86.63 -55.11 -7.99
CA ALA A 3 87.81 -55.81 -8.53
C ALA A 3 87.53 -56.68 -9.78
N SER A 4 87.96 -56.20 -10.95
CA SER A 4 88.51 -57.04 -12.04
C SER A 4 89.40 -56.19 -12.96
N THR A 5 90.69 -56.33 -12.71
CA THR A 5 91.85 -56.02 -13.55
C THR A 5 91.96 -56.99 -14.73
N SER A 6 92.26 -56.48 -15.94
CA SER A 6 92.91 -57.21 -17.06
C SER A 6 93.48 -56.15 -18.01
N SER A 7 94.79 -55.93 -18.06
CA SER A 7 95.82 -56.71 -18.77
C SER A 7 96.06 -56.22 -20.21
N THR A 8 96.92 -55.21 -20.26
CA THR A 8 98.00 -54.92 -21.23
C THR A 8 98.15 -55.86 -22.44
N MET A 9 98.03 -55.28 -23.64
CA MET A 9 99.01 -55.49 -24.71
C MET A 9 99.27 -54.15 -25.42
N GLN A 10 100.53 -53.71 -25.33
CA GLN A 10 101.10 -52.59 -26.07
C GLN A 10 101.36 -53.04 -27.50
N ASP A 11 100.79 -52.31 -28.46
CA ASP A 11 101.27 -52.24 -29.83
C ASP A 11 101.65 -50.78 -30.08
N GLN A 12 102.95 -50.50 -29.96
CA GLN A 12 103.54 -49.19 -30.28
C GLN A 12 103.70 -49.11 -31.80
N THR A 13 102.69 -48.53 -32.45
CA THR A 13 102.84 -48.02 -33.81
C THR A 13 103.04 -46.51 -33.75
N ASP A 14 104.22 -46.07 -34.19
CA ASP A 14 104.56 -44.67 -34.43
C ASP A 14 103.52 -43.99 -35.35
N SER A 15 102.62 -43.21 -34.75
CA SER A 15 101.63 -42.36 -35.43
C SER A 15 101.41 -41.06 -34.63
N ALA A 16 102.51 -40.46 -34.18
CA ALA A 16 102.49 -39.31 -33.27
C ALA A 16 101.91 -37.99 -33.83
N PRO A 17 101.90 -37.67 -35.14
CA PRO A 17 101.34 -36.39 -35.61
C PRO A 17 99.82 -36.43 -35.90
N ASN A 18 99.24 -37.58 -36.27
CA ASN A 18 97.83 -37.67 -36.66
C ASN A 18 96.86 -37.66 -35.47
N ALA A 19 97.25 -38.21 -34.32
CA ALA A 19 96.41 -38.18 -33.11
C ALA A 19 96.22 -36.76 -32.55
N GLN A 20 97.25 -35.92 -32.65
CA GLN A 20 97.21 -34.53 -32.18
C GLN A 20 96.33 -33.64 -33.07
N ILE A 21 96.31 -33.91 -34.38
CA ILE A 21 95.42 -33.23 -35.34
C ILE A 21 93.96 -33.59 -35.07
N LEU A 22 93.65 -34.88 -34.85
CA LEU A 22 92.28 -35.32 -34.52
C LEU A 22 91.78 -34.70 -33.20
N GLN A 23 92.63 -34.64 -32.18
CA GLN A 23 92.28 -34.03 -30.90
C GLN A 23 92.05 -32.51 -31.03
N SER A 24 92.84 -31.82 -31.87
CA SER A 24 92.61 -30.39 -32.17
C SER A 24 91.32 -30.15 -32.94
N LEU A 25 90.94 -31.06 -33.86
CA LEU A 25 89.69 -31.00 -34.59
C LEU A 25 88.49 -31.24 -33.68
N GLU A 26 88.55 -32.22 -32.77
CA GLU A 26 87.51 -32.42 -31.76
C GLU A 26 87.37 -31.21 -30.85
N THR A 27 88.47 -30.58 -30.43
CA THR A 27 88.42 -29.39 -29.57
C THR A 27 87.81 -28.19 -30.30
N ILE A 28 88.11 -28.03 -31.59
CA ILE A 28 87.50 -27.00 -32.45
C ILE A 28 86.02 -27.30 -32.68
N GLN A 29 85.66 -28.55 -32.96
CA GLN A 29 84.28 -28.97 -33.17
C GLN A 29 83.44 -28.80 -31.91
N ASP A 30 83.95 -29.18 -30.74
CA ASP A 30 83.30 -29.00 -29.44
C ASP A 30 83.22 -27.51 -29.07
N GLY A 31 84.24 -26.72 -29.42
CA GLY A 31 84.22 -25.26 -29.29
C GLY A 31 83.14 -24.61 -30.17
N PHE A 32 83.02 -25.06 -31.43
CA PHE A 32 81.95 -24.64 -32.32
C PHE A 32 80.59 -25.06 -31.80
N GLU A 33 80.43 -26.29 -31.32
CA GLU A 33 79.16 -26.80 -30.82
C GLU A 33 78.74 -26.07 -29.54
N LYS A 34 79.68 -25.73 -28.65
CA LYS A 34 79.45 -24.90 -27.47
C LYS A 34 79.11 -23.44 -27.77
N LEU A 35 79.60 -22.87 -28.87
CA LEU A 35 79.30 -21.48 -29.27
C LEU A 35 78.06 -21.36 -30.14
N ILE A 36 77.88 -22.28 -31.08
CA ILE A 36 76.85 -22.22 -32.12
C ILE A 36 75.51 -22.75 -31.61
N LYS A 37 75.49 -23.86 -30.84
CA LYS A 37 74.24 -24.48 -30.39
C LYS A 37 73.40 -23.54 -29.50
N PRO A 38 73.98 -22.84 -28.51
CA PRO A 38 73.22 -21.87 -27.73
C PRO A 38 72.68 -20.70 -28.58
N ALA A 39 73.44 -20.26 -29.59
CA ALA A 39 72.99 -19.19 -30.49
C ALA A 39 71.81 -19.65 -31.38
N PHE A 40 71.81 -20.90 -31.85
CA PHE A 40 70.65 -21.46 -32.56
C PHE A 40 69.44 -21.63 -31.65
N ASP A 41 69.63 -22.15 -30.44
CA ASP A 41 68.57 -22.31 -29.44
C ASP A 41 67.95 -20.95 -29.07
N GLU A 42 68.78 -19.90 -28.96
CA GLU A 42 68.32 -18.53 -28.72
C GLU A 42 67.54 -17.96 -29.92
N ILE A 43 67.99 -18.18 -31.15
CA ILE A 43 67.25 -17.76 -32.36
C ILE A 43 65.90 -18.48 -32.45
N GLU A 44 65.84 -19.78 -32.17
CA GLU A 44 64.61 -20.57 -32.14
C GLU A 44 63.64 -20.04 -31.08
N LYS A 45 64.15 -19.74 -29.88
CA LYS A 45 63.38 -19.13 -28.79
C LYS A 45 62.85 -17.75 -29.17
N LEU A 46 63.68 -16.88 -29.74
CA LEU A 46 63.27 -15.54 -30.18
C LEU A 46 62.21 -15.61 -31.29
N LYS A 47 62.28 -16.63 -32.16
CA LYS A 47 61.26 -16.88 -33.18
C LYS A 47 59.93 -17.28 -32.54
N GLN A 48 59.94 -18.17 -31.56
CA GLN A 48 58.73 -18.55 -30.80
C GLN A 48 58.13 -17.35 -30.05
N GLU A 49 58.96 -16.55 -29.38
CA GLU A 49 58.53 -15.34 -28.67
C GLU A 49 57.90 -14.31 -29.63
N ARG A 50 58.48 -14.14 -30.82
CA ARG A 50 57.90 -13.27 -31.88
C ARG A 50 56.54 -13.78 -32.33
N ASP A 51 56.39 -15.07 -32.57
CA ASP A 51 55.13 -15.66 -33.04
C ASP A 51 54.04 -15.50 -31.98
N VAL A 52 54.35 -15.74 -30.70
CA VAL A 52 53.44 -15.48 -29.56
C VAL A 52 53.06 -14.00 -29.46
N ALA A 53 54.03 -13.08 -29.59
CA ALA A 53 53.77 -11.65 -29.56
C ALA A 53 52.89 -11.20 -30.74
N SER A 54 53.04 -11.80 -31.91
CA SER A 54 52.20 -11.52 -33.08
C SER A 54 50.76 -11.97 -32.86
N ALA A 55 50.55 -13.18 -32.32
CA ALA A 55 49.22 -13.70 -31.98
C ALA A 55 48.53 -12.84 -30.92
N MET A 56 49.26 -12.44 -29.86
CA MET A 56 48.74 -11.55 -28.83
C MET A 56 48.34 -10.18 -29.39
N LYS A 57 49.11 -9.64 -30.34
CA LYS A 57 48.79 -8.38 -31.01
C LYS A 57 47.51 -8.48 -31.83
N GLU A 58 47.30 -9.58 -32.57
CA GLU A 58 46.07 -9.81 -33.33
C GLU A 58 44.85 -9.95 -32.41
N GLU A 59 44.99 -10.68 -31.29
CA GLU A 59 43.93 -10.81 -30.28
C GLU A 59 43.54 -9.45 -29.67
N LEU A 60 44.53 -8.61 -29.34
CA LEU A 60 44.28 -7.25 -28.84
C LEU A 60 43.57 -6.37 -29.88
N GLN A 61 43.95 -6.46 -31.15
CA GLN A 61 43.29 -5.73 -32.23
C GLN A 61 41.83 -6.19 -32.39
N GLN A 62 41.57 -7.50 -32.33
CA GLN A 62 40.22 -8.04 -32.40
C GLN A 62 39.37 -7.58 -31.20
N ASN A 63 39.92 -7.64 -29.99
CA ASN A 63 39.25 -7.20 -28.78
C ASN A 63 38.95 -5.69 -28.81
N ASN A 64 39.89 -4.87 -29.30
CA ASN A 64 39.65 -3.44 -29.49
C ASN A 64 38.52 -3.18 -30.50
N GLY A 65 38.47 -3.94 -31.60
CA GLY A 65 37.37 -3.88 -32.57
C GLY A 65 36.00 -4.22 -31.96
N ARG A 66 35.94 -5.28 -31.13
CA ARG A 66 34.72 -5.64 -30.40
C ARG A 66 34.29 -4.56 -29.40
N LEU A 67 35.26 -3.97 -28.69
CA LEU A 67 35.00 -2.90 -27.73
C LEU A 67 34.44 -1.65 -28.39
N LEU A 68 34.96 -1.27 -29.57
CA LEU A 68 34.42 -0.16 -30.36
C LEU A 68 32.98 -0.43 -30.81
N GLN A 69 32.68 -1.64 -31.28
CA GLN A 69 31.30 -2.02 -31.65
C GLN A 69 30.34 -1.95 -30.46
N MET A 70 30.76 -2.46 -29.30
CA MET A 70 29.95 -2.41 -28.08
C MET A 70 29.75 -0.97 -27.59
N SER A 71 30.79 -0.14 -27.66
CA SER A 71 30.70 1.29 -27.34
C SER A 71 29.69 2.00 -28.23
N GLN A 72 29.69 1.73 -29.54
CA GLN A 72 28.72 2.31 -30.48
C GLN A 72 27.29 1.89 -30.16
N LEU A 73 27.04 0.59 -29.87
CA LEU A 73 25.72 0.11 -29.49
C LEU A 73 25.20 0.77 -28.21
N LEU A 74 26.08 0.99 -27.22
CA LEU A 74 25.72 1.68 -25.98
C LEU A 74 25.39 3.17 -26.22
N LEU A 75 26.10 3.83 -27.15
CA LEU A 75 25.78 5.22 -27.52
C LEU A 75 24.42 5.32 -28.21
N ASP A 76 24.10 4.38 -29.09
CA ASP A 76 22.81 4.35 -29.79
C ASP A 76 21.66 4.03 -28.82
N GLU A 77 21.85 3.10 -27.90
CA GLU A 77 20.87 2.78 -26.86
C GLU A 77 20.66 3.96 -25.90
N ASN A 78 21.74 4.62 -25.45
CA ASN A 78 21.63 5.82 -24.61
C ASN A 78 20.88 6.94 -25.32
N ARG A 79 21.10 7.13 -26.63
CA ARG A 79 20.34 8.10 -27.43
C ARG A 79 18.86 7.76 -27.45
N ARG A 80 18.49 6.49 -27.70
CA ARG A 80 17.10 6.04 -27.70
C ARG A 80 16.42 6.29 -26.36
N VAL A 81 17.09 5.95 -25.26
CA VAL A 81 16.58 6.16 -23.89
C VAL A 81 16.37 7.65 -23.59
N VAL A 82 17.28 8.53 -24.03
CA VAL A 82 17.13 9.99 -23.87
C VAL A 82 15.93 10.51 -24.65
N GLU A 83 15.72 10.03 -25.89
CA GLU A 83 14.56 10.40 -26.70
C GLU A 83 13.25 9.92 -26.06
N GLU A 84 13.17 8.65 -25.65
CA GLU A 84 12.00 8.08 -24.95
C GLU A 84 11.66 8.89 -23.68
N LYS A 85 12.68 9.19 -22.86
CA LYS A 85 12.51 10.00 -21.65
C LYS A 85 12.02 11.41 -21.95
N SER A 86 12.51 12.03 -23.02
CA SER A 86 12.05 13.37 -23.42
C SER A 86 10.58 13.37 -23.86
N GLN A 87 10.15 12.34 -24.58
CA GLN A 87 8.76 12.17 -25.00
C GLN A 87 7.83 11.93 -23.81
N GLU A 88 8.25 11.08 -22.87
CA GLU A 88 7.49 10.82 -21.64
C GLU A 88 7.35 12.10 -20.79
N THR A 89 8.43 12.87 -20.66
CA THR A 89 8.40 14.17 -19.95
C THR A 89 7.42 15.15 -20.60
N CYS A 90 7.38 15.21 -21.94
CA CYS A 90 6.42 16.04 -22.68
C CYS A 90 4.96 15.59 -22.45
N ARG A 91 4.69 14.28 -22.49
CA ARG A 91 3.36 13.73 -22.20
C ARG A 91 2.90 14.03 -20.78
N LEU A 92 3.78 13.82 -19.79
CA LEU A 92 3.47 14.12 -18.38
C LEU A 92 3.19 15.61 -18.17
N SER A 93 3.90 16.50 -18.85
CA SER A 93 3.61 17.94 -18.81
C SER A 93 2.20 18.24 -19.34
N GLN A 94 1.82 17.65 -20.48
CA GLN A 94 0.50 17.84 -21.07
C GLN A 94 -0.63 17.30 -20.18
N ASP A 95 -0.43 16.12 -19.60
CA ASP A 95 -1.39 15.53 -18.66
C ASP A 95 -1.54 16.40 -17.40
N ASN A 96 -0.45 16.97 -16.89
CA ASN A 96 -0.47 17.87 -15.74
C ASN A 96 -1.23 19.17 -16.05
N ASP A 97 -1.03 19.77 -17.23
CA ASP A 97 -1.76 20.97 -17.64
C ASP A 97 -3.26 20.71 -17.79
N ARG A 98 -3.61 19.54 -18.34
CA ARG A 98 -5.00 19.09 -18.46
C ARG A 98 -5.63 18.88 -17.07
N LEU A 99 -4.96 18.18 -16.16
CA LEU A 99 -5.44 17.98 -14.79
C LEU A 99 -5.58 19.30 -14.03
N SER A 100 -4.67 20.25 -14.23
CA SER A 100 -4.77 21.58 -13.65
C SER A 100 -6.03 22.32 -14.14
N THR A 101 -6.36 22.16 -15.42
CA THR A 101 -7.57 22.75 -16.02
C THR A 101 -8.84 22.09 -15.47
N GLU A 102 -8.88 20.76 -15.40
CA GLU A 102 -10.02 20.01 -14.83
C GLU A 102 -10.25 20.37 -13.34
N ASN A 103 -9.18 20.50 -12.55
CA ASN A 103 -9.26 20.92 -11.15
C ASN A 103 -9.82 22.34 -11.00
N GLN A 104 -9.44 23.26 -11.88
CA GLN A 104 -9.96 24.63 -11.88
C GLN A 104 -11.47 24.64 -12.18
N GLN A 105 -11.92 23.86 -13.17
CA GLN A 105 -13.34 23.73 -13.51
C GLN A 105 -14.16 23.14 -12.35
N LEU A 106 -13.65 22.11 -11.68
CA LEU A 106 -14.30 21.51 -10.51
C LEU A 106 -14.39 22.50 -9.34
N LEU A 107 -13.40 23.36 -9.15
CA LEU A 107 -13.42 24.39 -8.11
C LEU A 107 -14.50 25.45 -8.39
N GLU A 108 -14.66 25.85 -9.65
CA GLU A 108 -15.72 26.75 -10.10
C GLU A 108 -17.11 26.12 -9.92
N GLU A 109 -17.28 24.87 -10.30
CA GLU A 109 -18.54 24.13 -10.12
C GLU A 109 -18.89 23.98 -8.64
N LYS A 110 -17.93 23.61 -7.79
CA LYS A 110 -18.12 23.54 -6.32
C LYS A 110 -18.58 24.88 -5.76
N THR A 111 -17.98 25.98 -6.21
CA THR A 111 -18.36 27.33 -5.76
C THR A 111 -19.79 27.66 -6.18
N ARG A 112 -20.17 27.33 -7.41
CA ARG A 112 -21.54 27.51 -7.92
C ARG A 112 -22.56 26.69 -7.12
N ILE A 113 -22.26 25.43 -6.81
CA ILE A 113 -23.13 24.57 -6.00
C ILE A 113 -23.30 25.14 -4.58
N GLU A 114 -22.23 25.63 -3.96
CA GLU A 114 -22.32 26.21 -2.61
C GLU A 114 -23.17 27.50 -2.60
N GLN A 115 -23.08 28.32 -3.65
CA GLN A 115 -23.96 29.48 -3.82
C GLN A 115 -25.43 29.07 -3.95
N GLU A 116 -25.73 28.06 -4.77
CA GLU A 116 -27.09 27.56 -4.94
C GLU A 116 -27.66 26.95 -3.65
N LYS A 117 -26.84 26.17 -2.92
CA LYS A 117 -27.19 25.65 -1.60
C LYS A 117 -27.54 26.77 -0.62
N ASN A 118 -26.76 27.85 -0.59
CA ASN A 118 -27.04 28.99 0.29
C ASN A 118 -28.34 29.71 -0.11
N ARG A 119 -28.62 29.86 -1.41
CA ARG A 119 -29.90 30.40 -1.90
C ARG A 119 -31.07 29.54 -1.41
N LEU A 120 -30.99 28.22 -1.58
CA LEU A 120 -32.04 27.30 -1.15
C LEU A 120 -32.24 27.30 0.37
N LEU A 121 -31.18 27.44 1.17
CA LEU A 121 -31.29 27.58 2.62
C LEU A 121 -32.04 28.85 3.03
N GLN A 122 -31.80 29.97 2.33
CA GLN A 122 -32.54 31.22 2.57
C GLN A 122 -34.02 31.07 2.19
N GLU A 123 -34.32 30.49 1.03
CA GLU A 123 -35.71 30.23 0.61
C GLU A 123 -36.45 29.33 1.61
N HIS A 124 -35.80 28.27 2.09
CA HIS A 124 -36.37 27.37 3.08
C HIS A 124 -36.61 28.06 4.44
N ALA A 125 -35.73 28.98 4.86
CA ALA A 125 -35.95 29.76 6.08
C ALA A 125 -37.20 30.67 5.96
N LEU A 126 -37.35 31.38 4.84
CA LEU A 126 -38.53 32.21 4.57
C LEU A 126 -39.82 31.39 4.54
N LEU A 127 -39.78 30.18 3.95
CA LEU A 127 -40.94 29.28 3.95
C LEU A 127 -41.31 28.81 5.36
N ARG A 128 -40.32 28.53 6.23
CA ARG A 128 -40.59 28.19 7.63
C ARG A 128 -41.26 29.32 8.38
N GLU A 129 -40.78 30.56 8.22
CA GLU A 129 -41.41 31.73 8.84
C GLU A 129 -42.86 31.90 8.36
N LYS A 130 -43.11 31.72 7.06
CA LYS A 130 -44.47 31.75 6.50
C LYS A 130 -45.38 30.68 7.09
N ILE A 131 -44.88 29.45 7.27
CA ILE A 131 -45.65 28.35 7.91
C ILE A 131 -46.01 28.73 9.35
N ILE A 132 -45.07 29.27 10.12
CA ILE A 132 -45.31 29.69 11.50
C ILE A 132 -46.39 30.79 11.55
N SER A 133 -46.30 31.78 10.66
CA SER A 133 -47.29 32.87 10.58
C SER A 133 -48.70 32.33 10.25
N LEU A 134 -48.81 31.44 9.28
CA LEU A 134 -50.10 30.81 8.92
C LEU A 134 -50.67 29.94 10.06
N ASP A 135 -49.83 29.24 10.81
CA ASP A 135 -50.26 28.48 11.99
C ASP A 135 -50.83 29.39 13.09
N GLN A 136 -50.18 30.53 13.33
CA GLN A 136 -50.68 31.54 14.27
C GLN A 136 -52.01 32.16 13.81
N GLU A 137 -52.15 32.48 12.53
CA GLU A 137 -53.40 32.98 11.95
C GLU A 137 -54.54 31.95 12.09
N SER A 138 -54.25 30.68 11.79
CA SER A 138 -55.20 29.57 11.92
C SER A 138 -55.69 29.42 13.37
N LYS A 139 -54.79 29.46 14.35
CA LYS A 139 -55.14 29.45 15.78
C LYS A 139 -56.01 30.65 16.16
N GLY A 140 -55.67 31.84 15.68
CA GLY A 140 -56.47 33.05 15.91
C GLY A 140 -57.88 32.98 15.31
N LEU A 141 -58.05 32.33 14.16
CA LEU A 141 -59.37 32.06 13.57
C LEU A 141 -60.15 31.02 14.37
N GLN A 142 -59.50 29.95 14.84
CA GLN A 142 -60.14 28.94 15.69
C GLN A 142 -60.67 29.53 16.99
N GLU A 143 -59.91 30.40 17.66
CA GLU A 143 -60.37 31.06 18.90
C GLU A 143 -61.54 32.02 18.65
N ARG A 144 -61.53 32.77 17.53
CA ARG A 144 -62.68 33.59 17.12
C ARG A 144 -63.93 32.74 16.90
N HIS A 145 -63.81 31.63 16.20
CA HIS A 145 -64.92 30.70 15.97
C HIS A 145 -65.44 30.08 17.28
N LYS A 146 -64.56 29.73 18.23
CA LYS A 146 -64.96 29.26 19.58
C LYS A 146 -65.75 30.33 20.34
N LEU A 147 -65.32 31.60 20.28
CA LEU A 147 -66.02 32.71 20.91
C LEU A 147 -67.41 32.92 20.29
N GLU A 148 -67.53 32.89 18.97
CA GLU A 148 -68.81 32.97 18.27
C GLU A 148 -69.77 31.83 18.67
N LEU A 149 -69.27 30.58 18.73
CA LEU A 149 -70.05 29.43 19.20
C LEU A 149 -70.51 29.58 20.65
N ASN A 150 -69.64 30.10 21.52
CA ASN A 150 -69.98 30.34 22.93
C ASN A 150 -71.03 31.45 23.08
N GLN A 151 -70.93 32.53 22.31
CA GLN A 151 -71.97 33.58 22.26
C GLN A 151 -73.30 33.02 21.76
N PHE A 152 -73.28 32.21 20.69
CA PHE A 152 -74.48 31.55 20.18
C PHE A 152 -75.12 30.61 21.21
N ARG A 153 -74.30 29.83 21.93
CA ARG A 153 -74.76 28.97 23.03
C ARG A 153 -75.37 29.78 24.17
N ALA A 154 -74.76 30.91 24.55
CA ALA A 154 -75.29 31.79 25.59
C ALA A 154 -76.65 32.39 25.19
N MET A 155 -76.78 32.88 23.95
CA MET A 155 -78.06 33.38 23.41
C MET A 155 -79.13 32.28 23.40
N ARG A 156 -78.80 31.07 22.93
CA ARG A 156 -79.71 29.92 22.94
C ARG A 156 -80.17 29.58 24.37
N ASN A 157 -79.26 29.53 25.33
CA ASN A 157 -79.60 29.24 26.73
C ASN A 157 -80.47 30.35 27.36
N GLY A 158 -80.22 31.62 27.01
CA GLY A 158 -81.06 32.74 27.44
C GLY A 158 -82.48 32.66 26.89
N ILE A 159 -82.65 32.32 25.61
CA ILE A 159 -83.97 32.09 24.99
C ILE A 159 -84.71 30.93 25.67
N LEU A 160 -84.01 29.82 25.95
CA LEU A 160 -84.60 28.68 26.66
C LEU A 160 -85.02 29.04 28.10
N SER A 161 -84.27 29.90 28.79
CA SER A 161 -84.66 30.37 30.12
C SER A 161 -85.87 31.32 30.10
N LEU A 162 -86.07 32.08 29.01
CA LEU A 162 -87.25 32.92 28.80
C LEU A 162 -88.51 32.12 28.46
N LEU A 163 -88.36 30.90 27.94
CA LEU A 163 -89.46 30.00 27.59
C LEU A 163 -89.99 29.15 28.75
N GLY A 164 -89.52 29.36 29.99
CA GLY A 164 -90.10 28.78 31.21
C GLY A 164 -89.99 27.26 31.29
N ALA A 165 -88.84 26.75 31.75
CA ALA A 165 -88.66 25.34 32.11
C ALA A 165 -88.77 25.14 33.63
N ASP A 166 -89.96 25.39 34.17
CA ASP A 166 -90.38 24.82 35.47
C ASP A 166 -91.14 23.53 35.19
N ASN A 167 -90.41 22.39 35.19
CA ASN A 167 -90.85 20.98 35.28
C ASN A 167 -89.75 20.13 34.61
N THR A 168 -89.12 19.10 35.20
CA THR A 168 -89.57 18.12 36.19
C THR A 168 -88.37 17.28 36.66
N GLN A 169 -88.40 16.91 37.95
CA GLN A 169 -88.02 15.62 38.56
C GLN A 169 -86.62 15.01 38.37
N GLN A 170 -85.84 15.15 39.44
CA GLN A 170 -85.19 14.09 40.22
C GLN A 170 -85.80 12.67 40.04
N VAL A 171 -85.03 11.72 39.50
CA VAL A 171 -85.25 10.27 39.63
C VAL A 171 -83.90 9.55 39.79
N CYS A 172 -83.75 8.84 40.91
CA CYS A 172 -82.71 7.85 41.17
C CYS A 172 -82.94 6.59 40.31
N GLY A 173 -81.88 5.91 39.88
CA GLY A 173 -82.00 4.60 39.24
C GLY A 173 -80.67 3.90 38.97
N THR A 174 -80.46 2.80 39.68
CA THR A 174 -79.31 1.89 39.71
C THR A 174 -79.28 0.87 38.56
N ASN A 175 -78.06 0.40 38.26
CA ASN A 175 -77.64 -0.95 37.82
C ASN A 175 -77.90 -1.49 36.39
N GLY A 176 -76.80 -2.02 35.83
CA GLY A 176 -76.70 -3.10 34.83
C GLY A 176 -76.92 -2.70 33.37
N SER A 177 -76.36 -3.31 32.33
CA SER A 177 -75.29 -4.29 32.11
C SER A 177 -75.33 -4.57 30.60
N THR A 178 -74.18 -4.68 29.89
CA THR A 178 -73.97 -5.43 28.61
C THR A 178 -74.84 -5.03 27.38
N THR A 179 -74.38 -4.90 26.13
CA THR A 179 -73.38 -5.64 25.34
C THR A 179 -73.12 -4.90 24.01
N THR A 180 -71.88 -4.97 23.51
CA THR A 180 -71.44 -5.04 22.08
C THR A 180 -72.12 -4.20 20.98
N THR A 181 -71.31 -3.40 20.27
CA THR A 181 -71.02 -3.61 18.84
C THR A 181 -69.71 -2.89 18.45
N SER A 182 -68.76 -3.69 17.97
CA SER A 182 -67.51 -3.30 17.31
C SER A 182 -67.73 -2.41 16.09
N ILE A 183 -66.91 -1.38 15.91
CA ILE A 183 -66.34 -1.01 14.61
C ILE A 183 -64.84 -0.69 14.80
N ASN A 184 -64.08 -1.17 13.83
CA ASN A 184 -62.64 -1.40 13.83
C ASN A 184 -61.76 -0.15 13.81
N ASN A 185 -60.54 -0.35 14.35
CA ASN A 185 -59.24 0.07 13.84
C ASN A 185 -59.22 0.90 12.55
N ILE A 186 -58.36 1.94 12.50
CA ILE A 186 -57.25 2.01 11.55
C ILE A 186 -56.15 2.93 12.10
N ALA A 187 -54.95 2.38 12.09
CA ALA A 187 -53.70 2.97 12.50
C ALA A 187 -53.30 4.15 11.60
N SER A 188 -52.66 5.14 12.22
CA SER A 188 -51.88 6.17 11.56
C SER A 188 -50.66 5.53 10.87
N SER A 189 -50.80 5.17 9.60
CA SER A 189 -49.68 4.77 8.75
C SER A 189 -48.92 6.01 8.28
N SER A 190 -47.63 6.06 8.58
CA SER A 190 -46.68 6.97 7.96
C SER A 190 -46.63 6.73 6.45
N GLN A 191 -47.02 7.72 5.64
CA GLN A 191 -46.68 7.71 4.21
C GLN A 191 -45.30 8.34 4.04
N GLN A 192 -44.31 7.48 3.77
CA GLN A 192 -43.09 7.86 3.07
C GLN A 192 -43.48 8.17 1.62
N GLY A 193 -43.30 9.41 1.19
CA GLY A 193 -43.37 9.79 -0.22
C GLY A 193 -42.12 9.32 -0.94
N THR A 194 -42.23 8.21 -1.66
CA THR A 194 -41.26 7.78 -2.68
C THR A 194 -41.58 8.54 -3.97
N LEU A 195 -40.77 9.55 -4.30
CA LEU A 195 -40.79 10.18 -5.62
C LEU A 195 -40.01 9.30 -6.60
N THR A 196 -40.73 8.46 -7.34
CA THR A 196 -40.26 7.91 -8.62
C THR A 196 -40.55 8.92 -9.71
N ALA A 197 -39.52 9.62 -10.19
CA ALA A 197 -39.57 10.37 -11.43
C ALA A 197 -38.98 9.50 -12.55
N ARG A 198 -39.87 8.95 -13.37
CA ARG A 198 -39.58 8.35 -14.67
C ARG A 198 -40.17 9.32 -15.69
N GLN A 199 -39.31 10.01 -16.44
CA GLN A 199 -39.72 10.72 -17.65
C GLN A 199 -38.89 10.18 -18.82
N ASP A 200 -39.62 9.55 -19.72
CA ASP A 200 -39.23 9.19 -21.07
C ASP A 200 -39.93 10.16 -22.04
N MET A 201 -39.28 10.38 -23.19
CA MET A 201 -39.77 10.92 -24.47
C MET A 201 -39.86 12.45 -24.66
N THR A 202 -38.98 12.99 -25.52
CA THR A 202 -39.24 13.52 -26.89
C THR A 202 -38.04 14.39 -27.31
N SER A 203 -37.20 13.96 -28.26
CA SER A 203 -37.32 14.18 -29.72
C SER A 203 -37.68 15.62 -30.09
N THR A 204 -36.72 16.40 -30.62
CA THR A 204 -36.86 17.27 -31.81
C THR A 204 -35.49 17.83 -32.24
N GLN A 205 -35.06 17.36 -33.43
CA GLN A 205 -34.37 18.03 -34.55
C GLN A 205 -33.18 18.99 -34.36
N GLU A 206 -32.11 18.64 -35.11
CA GLU A 206 -31.05 19.51 -35.64
C GLU A 206 -31.60 20.66 -36.52
N PRO A 207 -30.77 21.67 -36.87
CA PRO A 207 -29.89 21.51 -38.04
C PRO A 207 -28.50 22.15 -37.86
N GLY A 208 -27.48 21.61 -38.55
CA GLY A 208 -26.25 22.38 -38.74
C GLY A 208 -25.01 21.61 -39.18
N SER A 209 -24.98 21.27 -40.47
CA SER A 209 -23.81 20.79 -41.23
C SER A 209 -22.48 21.48 -40.88
N GLY A 210 -21.43 20.68 -40.73
CA GLY A 210 -20.05 21.16 -40.66
C GLY A 210 -19.03 20.04 -40.77
N ALA A 211 -18.67 19.72 -42.02
CA ALA A 211 -17.56 18.89 -42.51
C ALA A 211 -16.55 18.30 -41.51
N SER A 212 -16.38 16.98 -41.53
CA SER A 212 -15.18 16.28 -41.04
C SER A 212 -14.51 15.50 -42.19
N PRO A 213 -13.18 15.58 -42.33
CA PRO A 213 -12.45 14.82 -43.34
C PRO A 213 -12.07 13.42 -42.84
N THR A 214 -12.05 12.52 -43.81
CA THR A 214 -11.66 11.11 -43.81
C THR A 214 -10.37 10.83 -43.02
N GLN A 215 -10.44 10.02 -41.95
CA GLN A 215 -9.26 9.39 -41.35
C GLN A 215 -9.35 7.85 -41.40
N SER A 216 -8.70 7.35 -42.44
CA SER A 216 -7.87 6.15 -42.50
C SER A 216 -7.83 5.27 -41.23
N THR A 217 -8.60 4.19 -41.25
CA THR A 217 -8.36 2.99 -40.44
C THR A 217 -7.07 2.30 -40.88
N ARG A 218 -5.93 2.71 -40.30
CA ARG A 218 -4.69 1.91 -40.33
C ARG A 218 -4.61 1.03 -39.09
N ARG A 219 -4.73 -0.27 -39.37
CA ARG A 219 -4.45 -1.44 -38.55
C ARG A 219 -3.41 -1.21 -37.45
N TYR A 220 -3.86 -1.29 -36.19
CA TYR A 220 -3.02 -1.65 -35.05
C TYR A 220 -2.69 -3.15 -35.14
N ARG A 221 -1.64 -3.47 -35.90
CA ARG A 221 -0.81 -4.67 -35.68
C ARG A 221 0.56 -4.13 -35.28
N ASP A 222 1.22 -4.84 -34.37
CA ASP A 222 2.61 -4.66 -33.94
C ASP A 222 2.84 -3.89 -32.63
N THR A 223 2.23 -4.38 -31.54
CA THR A 223 2.83 -4.33 -30.19
C THR A 223 2.78 -5.69 -29.50
N GLN A 224 3.04 -6.77 -30.25
CA GLN A 224 3.45 -8.06 -29.71
C GLN A 224 4.96 -8.21 -29.89
N ARG A 225 5.80 -7.55 -29.07
CA ARG A 225 7.25 -7.85 -29.06
C ARG A 225 8.04 -7.30 -27.86
N PHE A 226 7.40 -7.10 -26.71
CA PHE A 226 8.12 -7.08 -25.42
C PHE A 226 7.31 -7.85 -24.37
N ALA A 227 6.97 -9.09 -24.72
CA ALA A 227 6.73 -10.10 -23.70
C ALA A 227 8.07 -10.33 -23.02
N LEU A 228 8.30 -9.65 -21.89
CA LEU A 228 9.22 -10.11 -20.87
C LEU A 228 8.90 -11.60 -20.69
N ARG A 229 9.83 -12.46 -21.15
CA ARG A 229 9.78 -13.88 -20.87
C ARG A 229 9.90 -14.00 -19.36
N PHE A 230 8.75 -13.97 -18.69
CA PHE A 230 8.57 -14.62 -17.42
C PHE A 230 8.98 -16.07 -17.67
N THR A 231 10.22 -16.39 -17.29
CA THR A 231 10.60 -17.78 -17.06
C THR A 231 9.90 -18.20 -15.77
N ALA A 232 8.58 -18.32 -15.84
CA ALA A 232 7.90 -19.39 -15.14
C ALA A 232 8.46 -20.68 -15.75
N ARG A 233 9.67 -21.06 -15.33
CA ARG A 233 10.11 -22.43 -15.48
C ARG A 233 8.97 -23.25 -14.90
N ARG A 234 8.35 -24.07 -15.74
CA ARG A 234 7.61 -25.26 -15.32
C ARG A 234 8.61 -26.17 -14.60
N THR A 235 9.05 -25.77 -13.42
CA THR A 235 9.58 -26.71 -12.47
C THR A 235 8.36 -27.43 -11.93
N THR A 236 8.27 -28.70 -12.30
CA THR A 236 7.40 -29.70 -11.70
C THR A 236 7.79 -29.88 -10.23
N PHE A 237 7.56 -28.86 -9.39
CA PHE A 237 7.65 -29.00 -7.95
C PHE A 237 6.33 -29.54 -7.42
N ARG A 238 6.39 -30.81 -6.99
CA ARG A 238 5.44 -31.44 -6.08
C ARG A 238 5.39 -30.64 -4.78
N ASN A 239 4.48 -29.67 -4.70
CA ASN A 239 3.66 -29.40 -3.51
C ASN A 239 2.65 -28.29 -3.84
N ALA A 240 1.52 -28.70 -4.39
CA ALA A 240 0.44 -27.85 -4.87
C ALA A 240 -0.44 -27.24 -3.75
N LYS A 241 0.11 -26.97 -2.55
CA LYS A 241 -0.67 -26.45 -1.41
C LYS A 241 -0.39 -24.99 -1.03
N ASN A 242 0.61 -24.33 -1.62
CA ASN A 242 0.96 -22.93 -1.34
C ASN A 242 0.78 -22.04 -2.58
N ARG A 243 -0.41 -22.06 -3.19
CA ARG A 243 -0.80 -20.99 -4.12
C ARG A 243 -1.69 -20.04 -3.34
N ILE A 244 -1.37 -18.75 -3.38
CA ILE A 244 -2.36 -17.68 -3.23
C ILE A 244 -3.56 -18.13 -4.06
N CYS A 245 -4.73 -18.25 -3.45
CA CYS A 245 -5.96 -18.66 -4.11
C CYS A 245 -6.21 -17.71 -5.28
N LYS A 246 -5.69 -18.05 -6.47
CA LYS A 246 -5.96 -17.30 -7.70
C LYS A 246 -7.42 -17.58 -8.01
N PRO A 247 -8.33 -16.57 -7.97
CA PRO A 247 -9.58 -16.66 -8.71
C PRO A 247 -9.22 -17.08 -10.13
N LYS A 248 -10.07 -17.90 -10.77
CA LYS A 248 -9.71 -18.57 -12.02
C LYS A 248 -9.20 -17.63 -13.11
N GLU A 249 -9.54 -16.34 -13.09
CA GLU A 249 -8.99 -15.36 -14.04
C GLU A 249 -8.81 -13.99 -13.37
N PHE A 250 -7.58 -13.62 -12.99
CA PHE A 250 -7.26 -12.20 -12.82
C PHE A 250 -7.32 -11.52 -14.20
N THR A 251 -7.76 -10.26 -14.23
CA THR A 251 -7.64 -9.42 -15.42
C THR A 251 -6.16 -9.16 -15.76
N TYR A 252 -5.87 -8.75 -16.99
CA TYR A 252 -4.50 -8.38 -17.37
C TYR A 252 -3.92 -7.27 -16.47
N ILE A 253 -4.74 -6.28 -16.11
CA ILE A 253 -4.35 -5.17 -15.24
C ILE A 253 -4.00 -5.70 -13.84
N GLN A 254 -4.85 -6.56 -13.28
CA GLN A 254 -4.61 -7.23 -12.00
C GLN A 254 -3.31 -8.05 -11.99
N TYR A 255 -3.05 -8.81 -13.06
CA TYR A 255 -1.81 -9.57 -13.20
C TYR A 255 -0.58 -8.67 -13.25
N ARG A 256 -0.66 -7.57 -14.01
CA ARG A 256 0.42 -6.59 -14.12
C ARG A 256 0.70 -5.92 -12.77
N ALA A 257 -0.34 -5.47 -12.07
CA ALA A 257 -0.22 -4.85 -10.75
C ALA A 257 0.41 -5.81 -9.74
N MET A 258 -0.04 -7.07 -9.69
CA MET A 258 0.57 -8.08 -8.81
C MET A 258 2.03 -8.36 -9.19
N GLY A 259 2.36 -8.41 -10.49
CA GLY A 259 3.74 -8.58 -10.94
C GLY A 259 4.67 -7.43 -10.53
N ILE A 260 4.17 -6.19 -10.52
CA ILE A 260 4.90 -5.03 -10.00
C ILE A 260 5.12 -5.19 -8.49
N LEU A 261 4.08 -5.58 -7.74
CA LEU A 261 4.21 -5.82 -6.31
C LEU A 261 5.20 -6.95 -6.00
N GLU A 262 5.18 -8.07 -6.71
CA GLU A 262 6.17 -9.16 -6.54
C GLU A 262 7.61 -8.73 -6.88
N ALA A 263 7.78 -7.75 -7.79
CA ALA A 263 9.09 -7.21 -8.12
C ALA A 263 9.59 -6.20 -7.07
N CYS A 264 8.69 -5.36 -6.54
CA CYS A 264 9.01 -4.37 -5.51
C CYS A 264 9.12 -4.98 -4.12
N LEU A 265 8.31 -6.00 -3.84
CA LEU A 265 8.15 -6.66 -2.56
C LEU A 265 8.49 -8.13 -2.78
N ASN A 266 9.45 -8.64 -2.00
CA ASN A 266 9.83 -10.05 -2.05
C ASN A 266 8.57 -10.94 -2.03
N ARG A 267 8.51 -11.93 -2.92
CA ARG A 267 7.42 -12.91 -3.03
C ARG A 267 6.99 -13.50 -1.70
N ALA A 268 7.91 -13.74 -0.76
CA ALA A 268 7.57 -14.23 0.57
C ALA A 268 6.62 -13.29 1.33
N LYS A 269 6.80 -11.96 1.19
CA LYS A 269 5.93 -10.95 1.79
C LYS A 269 4.56 -10.88 1.11
N ILE A 270 4.54 -11.08 -0.21
CA ILE A 270 3.29 -11.18 -0.96
C ILE A 270 2.48 -12.39 -0.49
N GLU A 271 3.12 -13.55 -0.33
CA GLU A 271 2.45 -14.78 0.12
C GLU A 271 2.02 -14.74 1.60
N ALA A 272 2.64 -13.89 2.43
CA ALA A 272 2.29 -13.72 3.85
C ALA A 272 1.00 -12.90 4.08
N HIS A 273 0.53 -12.21 3.04
CA HIS A 273 -0.62 -11.33 3.09
C HIS A 273 -1.80 -11.86 2.29
N ASP A 274 -2.99 -11.59 2.83
CA ASP A 274 -4.22 -11.70 2.07
C ASP A 274 -4.38 -10.39 1.28
N TRP A 275 -4.85 -10.45 0.03
CA TRP A 275 -4.90 -9.30 -0.86
C TRP A 275 -6.31 -9.05 -1.36
N LYS A 276 -6.67 -7.77 -1.47
CA LYS A 276 -7.93 -7.32 -2.05
C LYS A 276 -7.65 -6.38 -3.22
N TRP A 277 -8.35 -6.61 -4.32
CA TRP A 277 -8.36 -5.67 -5.44
C TRP A 277 -9.26 -4.49 -5.11
N ASP A 278 -8.73 -3.28 -5.25
CA ASP A 278 -9.51 -2.04 -5.20
C ASP A 278 -9.74 -1.54 -6.63
N GLU A 279 -10.99 -1.63 -7.08
CA GLU A 279 -11.39 -1.22 -8.43
C GLU A 279 -11.25 0.29 -8.66
N THR A 280 -11.29 1.10 -7.60
CA THR A 280 -11.25 2.56 -7.74
C THR A 280 -9.87 3.10 -8.06
N VAL A 281 -8.84 2.44 -7.53
CA VAL A 281 -7.43 2.80 -7.73
C VAL A 281 -6.68 1.82 -8.63
N GLU A 282 -7.37 0.78 -9.11
CA GLU A 282 -6.81 -0.33 -9.88
C GLU A 282 -5.53 -0.91 -9.25
N ASP A 283 -5.58 -1.16 -7.94
CA ASP A 283 -4.42 -1.61 -7.16
C ASP A 283 -4.76 -2.74 -6.18
N TRP A 284 -3.76 -3.52 -5.81
CA TRP A 284 -3.88 -4.55 -4.79
C TRP A 284 -3.57 -3.97 -3.41
N ILE A 285 -4.54 -4.04 -2.51
CA ILE A 285 -4.43 -3.57 -1.13
C ILE A 285 -4.25 -4.78 -0.20
N PRO A 286 -3.22 -4.79 0.65
CA PRO A 286 -3.02 -5.87 1.61
C PRO A 286 -4.04 -5.81 2.75
N VAL A 287 -4.57 -6.97 3.14
CA VAL A 287 -5.41 -7.14 4.33
C VAL A 287 -4.50 -7.44 5.52
N VAL A 288 -4.29 -6.43 6.36
CA VAL A 288 -3.32 -6.49 7.46
C VAL A 288 -4.01 -6.85 8.77
N ILE A 289 -3.43 -7.77 9.52
CA ILE A 289 -3.87 -8.13 10.88
C ILE A 289 -2.77 -7.69 11.84
N LEU A 290 -3.15 -7.10 12.96
CA LEU A 290 -2.23 -6.62 13.99
C LEU A 290 -2.18 -7.64 15.15
N ARG A 291 -1.01 -7.86 15.75
CA ARG A 291 -0.88 -8.77 16.91
C ARG A 291 -1.77 -8.33 18.08
N GLY A 292 -2.48 -9.27 18.71
CA GLY A 292 -3.37 -9.01 19.86
C GLY A 292 -4.66 -8.22 19.53
N TYR A 293 -4.89 -7.91 18.26
CA TYR A 293 -6.07 -7.20 17.78
C TYR A 293 -7.11 -8.18 17.23
N PRO A 294 -8.43 -7.91 17.36
CA PRO A 294 -9.46 -8.77 16.80
C PRO A 294 -9.22 -9.04 15.31
N VAL A 295 -9.32 -10.30 14.90
CA VAL A 295 -9.21 -10.70 13.49
C VAL A 295 -10.31 -9.99 12.69
N PRO A 296 -10.01 -9.52 11.47
CA PRO A 296 -11.05 -9.01 10.58
C PRO A 296 -12.19 -10.02 10.46
N PRO A 297 -13.45 -9.57 10.39
CA PRO A 297 -14.57 -10.48 10.18
C PRO A 297 -14.38 -11.42 8.96
N LYS A 298 -14.93 -12.64 9.06
CA LYS A 298 -14.57 -13.84 8.25
C LYS A 298 -14.58 -13.67 6.71
N PHE A 299 -15.34 -12.74 6.16
CA PHE A 299 -15.38 -12.52 4.71
C PHE A 299 -14.07 -11.96 4.12
N PHE A 300 -13.17 -11.41 4.95
CA PHE A 300 -11.86 -10.94 4.49
C PHE A 300 -10.79 -12.04 4.50
N ILE A 301 -10.95 -13.10 5.29
CA ILE A 301 -9.89 -14.07 5.55
C ILE A 301 -10.47 -15.48 5.65
N GLN A 302 -10.04 -16.38 4.76
CA GLN A 302 -10.33 -17.82 4.83
C GLN A 302 -9.45 -18.56 5.86
N ALA A 303 -9.14 -17.94 7.01
CA ALA A 303 -8.23 -18.54 7.99
C ALA A 303 -9.03 -19.11 9.15
N GLU A 304 -9.25 -20.43 9.11
CA GLU A 304 -9.91 -21.17 10.20
C GLU A 304 -9.00 -21.38 11.43
N ASN A 305 -7.68 -21.11 11.34
CA ASN A 305 -6.70 -21.49 12.37
C ASN A 305 -5.62 -20.43 12.66
N ARG A 306 -5.96 -19.14 12.83
CA ARG A 306 -5.01 -18.16 13.40
C ARG A 306 -5.21 -18.10 14.92
N SER A 307 -4.49 -19.00 15.61
CA SER A 307 -4.63 -19.30 17.03
C SER A 307 -4.04 -18.22 17.95
N SER A 308 -4.83 -17.95 19.00
CA SER A 308 -4.54 -17.22 20.25
C SER A 308 -3.97 -15.80 20.13
N ALA A 309 -4.81 -14.84 20.54
CA ALA A 309 -4.41 -13.49 20.91
C ALA A 309 -3.43 -13.53 22.08
N THR A 310 -2.14 -13.67 21.79
CA THR A 310 -1.12 -13.26 22.74
C THR A 310 -1.28 -11.76 22.97
N VAL A 311 -1.19 -11.35 24.24
CA VAL A 311 -1.20 -9.93 24.60
C VAL A 311 -0.02 -9.29 23.89
N ALA A 312 -0.29 -8.28 23.06
CA ALA A 312 0.78 -7.56 22.38
C ALA A 312 1.62 -6.80 23.41
N THR A 313 2.94 -6.91 23.31
CA THR A 313 3.89 -6.11 24.08
C THR A 313 4.30 -4.85 23.30
N ARG A 314 5.01 -3.91 23.93
CA ARG A 314 5.60 -2.77 23.18
C ARG A 314 6.62 -3.22 22.14
N ASP A 315 7.37 -4.29 22.45
CA ASP A 315 8.32 -4.89 21.52
C ASP A 315 7.60 -5.47 20.30
N ASP A 316 6.47 -6.16 20.50
CA ASP A 316 5.62 -6.62 19.39
C ASP A 316 5.15 -5.45 18.51
N VAL A 317 4.71 -4.34 19.12
CA VAL A 317 4.27 -3.15 18.38
C VAL A 317 5.43 -2.53 17.60
N TRP A 318 6.63 -2.47 18.18
CA TRP A 318 7.82 -1.98 17.49
C TRP A 318 8.23 -2.90 16.34
N ILE A 319 8.29 -4.22 16.56
CA ILE A 319 8.60 -5.21 15.53
C ILE A 319 7.60 -5.09 14.38
N GLU A 320 6.30 -5.03 14.68
CA GLU A 320 5.25 -4.87 13.68
C GLU A 320 5.38 -3.55 12.92
N TYR A 321 5.77 -2.46 13.59
CA TYR A 321 5.99 -1.17 12.96
C TYR A 321 7.22 -1.15 12.04
N ALA A 322 8.36 -1.64 12.51
CA ALA A 322 9.65 -1.49 11.86
C ALA A 322 9.96 -2.62 10.87
N HIS A 323 9.65 -3.87 11.23
CA HIS A 323 10.08 -5.08 10.51
C HIS A 323 8.92 -5.89 9.95
N GLY A 324 7.72 -5.71 10.51
CA GLY A 324 6.59 -6.60 10.27
C GLY A 324 6.76 -7.90 11.06
N PHE A 325 5.84 -8.84 10.89
CA PHE A 325 5.86 -10.10 11.63
C PHE A 325 5.34 -11.26 10.79
N ASP A 326 5.79 -12.48 11.06
CA ASP A 326 5.38 -13.69 10.31
C ASP A 326 5.55 -13.54 8.78
N GLY A 327 6.63 -12.87 8.36
CA GLY A 327 6.92 -12.57 6.96
C GLY A 327 6.07 -11.44 6.35
N ARG A 328 5.19 -10.81 7.14
CA ARG A 328 4.36 -9.69 6.70
C ARG A 328 5.15 -8.39 6.60
N MET A 329 4.65 -7.50 5.76
CA MET A 329 5.12 -6.12 5.67
C MET A 329 4.93 -5.37 7.00
N SER A 330 5.87 -4.47 7.30
CA SER A 330 5.79 -3.60 8.46
C SER A 330 4.79 -2.45 8.25
N ILE A 331 4.29 -1.84 9.33
CA ILE A 331 3.42 -0.65 9.22
C ILE A 331 4.15 0.47 8.46
N LYS A 332 5.46 0.62 8.67
CA LYS A 332 6.28 1.58 7.95
C LYS A 332 6.34 1.31 6.45
N GLU A 333 6.51 0.05 6.04
CA GLU A 333 6.46 -0.34 4.63
C GLU A 333 5.07 -0.10 4.04
N LEU A 334 4.01 -0.49 4.77
CA LEU A 334 2.64 -0.28 4.35
C LEU A 334 2.32 1.22 4.12
N ASP A 335 2.79 2.08 5.01
CA ASP A 335 2.66 3.54 4.88
C ASP A 335 3.47 4.08 3.69
N GLN A 336 4.65 3.51 3.42
CA GLN A 336 5.49 3.95 2.29
C GLN A 336 4.85 3.63 0.93
N TYR A 337 4.25 2.44 0.78
CA TYR A 337 3.67 2.01 -0.50
C TYR A 337 2.22 2.45 -0.69
N TRP A 338 1.39 2.42 0.35
CA TRP A 338 -0.05 2.70 0.24
C TRP A 338 -0.50 3.95 1.00
N GLY A 339 0.35 4.57 1.81
CA GLY A 339 -0.02 5.72 2.62
C GLY A 339 -1.16 5.37 3.58
N GLN A 340 -2.24 6.14 3.54
CA GLN A 340 -3.40 5.87 4.39
C GLN A 340 -4.37 4.83 3.83
N ARG A 341 -4.20 4.40 2.57
CA ARG A 341 -5.18 3.57 1.85
C ARG A 341 -5.31 2.16 2.44
N TRP A 342 -4.22 1.58 2.95
CA TRP A 342 -4.21 0.19 3.42
C TRP A 342 -5.04 -0.05 4.69
N HIS A 343 -5.34 0.98 5.48
CA HIS A 343 -6.12 0.88 6.72
C HIS A 343 -7.43 1.68 6.70
N LYS A 344 -7.66 2.52 5.68
CA LYS A 344 -8.90 3.32 5.53
C LYS A 344 -10.03 2.61 4.79
N PHE A 345 -9.88 1.31 4.51
CA PHE A 345 -10.89 0.59 3.76
C PHE A 345 -12.21 0.55 4.53
N ARG A 346 -13.28 1.10 3.95
CA ARG A 346 -14.63 1.04 4.52
C ARG A 346 -15.39 -0.14 3.94
N GLY A 347 -15.53 -1.20 4.72
CA GLY A 347 -16.51 -2.24 4.42
C GLY A 347 -17.93 -1.68 4.50
N ALA A 348 -18.86 -2.24 3.71
CA ALA A 348 -20.28 -1.92 3.82
C ALA A 348 -20.89 -2.62 5.06
N GLY A 349 -21.49 -1.85 5.97
CA GLY A 349 -22.21 -2.37 7.14
C GLY A 349 -21.75 -1.73 8.46
N LYS A 350 -22.68 -1.60 9.43
CA LYS A 350 -22.42 -0.91 10.71
C LYS A 350 -21.32 -1.59 11.54
N THR A 351 -21.38 -2.91 11.68
CA THR A 351 -20.39 -3.70 12.43
C THR A 351 -18.99 -3.64 11.81
N PHE A 352 -18.90 -3.47 10.50
CA PHE A 352 -17.64 -3.29 9.79
C PHE A 352 -17.05 -1.91 10.08
N GLN A 353 -17.89 -0.87 9.98
CA GLN A 353 -17.44 0.49 10.23
C GLN A 353 -16.88 0.61 11.65
N GLU A 354 -17.58 0.08 12.66
CA GLU A 354 -17.12 0.09 14.05
C GLU A 354 -15.79 -0.66 14.23
N TRP A 355 -15.63 -1.83 13.60
CA TRP A 355 -14.37 -2.57 13.65
C TRP A 355 -13.22 -1.81 12.97
N TYR A 356 -13.48 -1.22 11.79
CA TYR A 356 -12.49 -0.43 11.05
C TYR A 356 -12.11 0.86 11.76
N ASP A 357 -13.07 1.54 12.39
CA ASP A 357 -12.80 2.75 13.18
C ASP A 357 -11.87 2.42 14.36
N GLN A 358 -12.14 1.31 15.07
CA GLN A 358 -11.26 0.84 16.13
C GLN A 358 -9.89 0.38 15.58
N TYR A 359 -9.86 -0.24 14.41
CA TYR A 359 -8.64 -0.72 13.77
C TYR A 359 -7.75 0.45 13.32
N GLU A 360 -8.34 1.47 12.69
CA GLU A 360 -7.66 2.70 12.30
C GLU A 360 -7.05 3.39 13.52
N GLN A 361 -7.80 3.51 14.61
CA GLN A 361 -7.27 4.04 15.87
C GLN A 361 -6.08 3.23 16.39
N GLU A 362 -6.14 1.90 16.31
CA GLU A 362 -5.04 1.03 16.73
C GLU A 362 -3.80 1.21 15.84
N VAL A 363 -3.96 1.32 14.52
CA VAL A 363 -2.85 1.63 13.60
C VAL A 363 -2.22 2.98 13.94
N VAL A 364 -3.04 3.99 14.23
CA VAL A 364 -2.58 5.33 14.62
C VAL A 364 -1.77 5.28 15.92
N ARG A 365 -2.24 4.53 16.94
CA ARG A 365 -1.50 4.28 18.19
C ARG A 365 -0.13 3.65 17.93
N ARG A 366 -0.09 2.55 17.16
CA ARG A 366 1.16 1.82 16.86
C ARG A 366 2.15 2.67 16.07
N ARG A 367 1.66 3.41 15.07
CA ARG A 367 2.44 4.38 14.30
C ARG A 367 3.03 5.47 15.19
N ARG A 368 2.27 5.98 16.16
CA ARG A 368 2.76 6.99 17.09
C ARG A 368 3.91 6.46 17.94
N LEU A 369 3.80 5.25 18.48
CA LEU A 369 4.89 4.59 19.20
C LEU A 369 6.12 4.39 18.31
N GLY A 370 5.93 3.83 17.10
CA GLY A 370 7.02 3.63 16.14
C GLY A 370 7.78 4.91 15.81
N ARG A 371 7.07 5.99 15.48
CA ARG A 371 7.67 7.30 15.21
C ARG A 371 8.36 7.90 16.43
N PHE A 372 7.84 7.69 17.63
CA PHE A 372 8.49 8.15 18.85
C PHE A 372 9.85 7.46 19.06
N VAL A 373 9.91 6.13 18.85
CA VAL A 373 11.18 5.38 18.91
C VAL A 373 12.15 5.89 17.85
N GLU A 374 11.71 6.07 16.61
CA GLU A 374 12.54 6.63 15.53
C GLU A 374 13.03 8.05 15.84
N GLU A 375 12.17 8.91 16.40
CA GLU A 375 12.54 10.27 16.78
C GLU A 375 13.69 10.25 17.81
N LEU A 376 13.57 9.44 18.86
CA LEU A 376 14.61 9.33 19.87
C LEU A 376 15.93 8.80 19.30
N CYS A 377 15.87 7.76 18.45
CA CYS A 377 17.05 7.18 17.80
C CYS A 377 17.70 8.13 16.77
N SER A 378 16.93 9.04 16.16
CA SER A 378 17.43 9.97 15.14
C SER A 378 18.22 11.16 15.70
N ARG A 379 18.22 11.36 17.02
CA ARG A 379 18.87 12.53 17.63
C ARG A 379 20.39 12.43 17.49
N PRO A 380 21.05 13.48 16.97
CA PRO A 380 22.50 13.53 16.92
C PRO A 380 23.08 13.31 18.32
N GLN A 381 24.13 12.50 18.44
CA GLN A 381 24.82 12.18 19.70
C GLN A 381 24.01 11.37 20.71
N SER A 382 22.84 10.83 20.34
CA SER A 382 22.08 9.98 21.26
C SER A 382 22.54 8.53 21.21
N GLU A 383 22.71 7.91 22.37
CA GLU A 383 22.94 6.47 22.51
C GLU A 383 21.62 5.66 22.50
N TRP A 384 20.55 6.24 21.96
CA TRP A 384 19.25 5.59 21.90
C TRP A 384 19.24 4.53 20.81
N THR A 385 19.17 3.27 21.24
CA THR A 385 18.76 2.16 20.39
C THR A 385 17.28 1.85 20.62
N PRO A 386 16.56 1.22 19.68
CA PRO A 386 15.17 0.83 19.89
C PRO A 386 14.96 0.03 21.17
N ALA A 387 15.84 -0.95 21.44
CA ALA A 387 15.83 -1.74 22.67
C ALA A 387 15.97 -0.87 23.94
N ARG A 388 16.84 0.14 23.92
CA ARG A 388 17.02 1.07 25.04
C ARG A 388 15.80 1.96 25.25
N VAL A 389 15.18 2.44 24.17
CA VAL A 389 13.93 3.24 24.24
C VAL A 389 12.81 2.39 24.83
N LEU A 390 12.62 1.15 24.34
CA LEU A 390 11.60 0.25 24.86
C LEU A 390 11.83 -0.10 26.33
N GLY A 391 13.08 -0.39 26.72
CA GLY A 391 13.44 -0.61 28.13
C GLY A 391 13.18 0.61 29.04
N PHE A 392 13.43 1.82 28.53
CA PHE A 392 13.04 3.06 29.22
C PHE A 392 11.52 3.14 29.41
N LEU A 393 10.74 2.87 28.35
CA LEU A 393 9.27 2.90 28.43
C LEU A 393 8.73 1.84 29.38
N ASP A 394 9.31 0.66 29.42
CA ASP A 394 8.91 -0.41 30.32
C ASP A 394 9.23 -0.09 31.79
N LYS A 395 10.33 0.63 32.05
CA LYS A 395 10.71 1.06 33.40
C LYS A 395 9.84 2.23 33.91
N GLU A 396 9.68 3.28 33.12
CA GLU A 396 8.98 4.50 33.54
C GLU A 396 7.45 4.38 33.42
N TYR A 397 6.98 3.53 32.50
CA TYR A 397 5.55 3.32 32.23
C TYR A 397 5.24 1.81 32.20
N PRO A 398 5.34 1.09 33.33
CA PRO A 398 5.14 -0.35 33.34
C PRO A 398 3.71 -0.73 32.90
N ILE A 399 3.60 -1.73 32.01
CA ILE A 399 2.31 -2.31 31.56
C ILE A 399 1.82 -3.41 32.54
N GLN A 400 2.50 -3.59 33.67
CA GLN A 400 2.22 -4.69 34.59
C GLN A 400 0.82 -4.57 35.22
N SER A 401 0.09 -5.68 35.18
CA SER A 401 -1.09 -5.89 36.03
C SER A 401 -0.60 -6.11 37.44
N ILE A 402 -0.89 -5.16 38.34
CA ILE A 402 -0.76 -5.35 39.79
C ILE A 402 -1.82 -6.41 40.15
N ASP A 403 -1.41 -7.68 40.24
CA ASP A 403 -2.11 -8.81 40.84
C ASP A 403 -3.52 -9.19 40.30
N GLY A 404 -3.63 -9.60 39.03
CA GLY A 404 -4.89 -10.13 38.46
C GLY A 404 -4.71 -10.93 37.15
N PRO A 405 -5.75 -11.67 36.68
CA PRO A 405 -5.67 -12.51 35.48
C PRO A 405 -5.13 -11.73 34.27
N LEU A 406 -3.97 -12.18 33.77
CA LEU A 406 -2.99 -11.35 33.07
C LEU A 406 -3.40 -10.79 31.71
N SER A 407 -4.43 -11.29 31.03
CA SER A 407 -4.61 -10.97 29.60
C SER A 407 -5.39 -9.67 29.32
N GLN A 408 -6.46 -9.40 30.07
CA GLN A 408 -7.33 -8.26 29.79
C GLN A 408 -6.78 -6.96 30.36
N THR A 409 -6.21 -7.00 31.57
CA THR A 409 -5.63 -5.83 32.24
C THR A 409 -4.41 -5.31 31.51
N GLN A 410 -3.53 -6.20 31.02
CA GLN A 410 -2.35 -5.80 30.24
C GLN A 410 -2.72 -5.17 28.90
N LYS A 411 -3.71 -5.73 28.19
CA LYS A 411 -4.23 -5.11 26.96
C LYS A 411 -4.74 -3.70 27.21
N SER A 412 -5.51 -3.51 28.29
CA SER A 412 -5.99 -2.19 28.69
C SER A 412 -4.84 -1.25 29.03
N ALA A 413 -3.84 -1.70 29.79
CA ALA A 413 -2.70 -0.86 30.19
C ALA A 413 -1.84 -0.42 28.99
N LEU A 414 -1.57 -1.31 28.02
CA LEU A 414 -0.89 -0.94 26.79
C LEU A 414 -1.71 0.09 25.99
N GLN A 415 -3.03 -0.13 25.86
CA GLN A 415 -3.90 0.82 25.16
C GLN A 415 -3.92 2.18 25.85
N THR A 416 -4.04 2.23 27.18
CA THR A 416 -3.98 3.48 27.96
C THR A 416 -2.66 4.21 27.75
N PHE A 417 -1.53 3.50 27.74
CA PHE A 417 -0.23 4.11 27.44
C PHE A 417 -0.17 4.66 26.00
N LEU A 418 -0.68 3.92 25.03
CA LEU A 418 -0.69 4.36 23.64
C LEU A 418 -1.62 5.56 23.44
N ASP A 419 -2.76 5.61 24.12
CA ASP A 419 -3.67 6.76 24.14
C ASP A 419 -2.99 7.98 24.77
N LEU A 420 -2.25 7.81 25.87
CA LEU A 420 -1.44 8.87 26.46
C LEU A 420 -0.42 9.44 25.44
N LEU A 421 0.24 8.57 24.68
CA LEU A 421 1.23 8.97 23.66
C LEU A 421 0.60 9.72 22.46
N LEU A 422 -0.70 9.52 22.21
CA LEU A 422 -1.45 10.26 21.19
C LEU A 422 -1.75 11.70 21.62
N THR A 423 -1.84 11.97 22.92
CA THR A 423 -2.01 13.34 23.43
C THR A 423 -0.71 14.14 23.29
N GLU A 424 -0.82 15.43 23.01
CA GLU A 424 0.36 16.31 22.92
C GLU A 424 1.09 16.42 24.27
N GLU A 425 0.33 16.56 25.36
CA GLU A 425 0.86 16.62 26.72
C GLU A 425 1.58 15.33 27.12
N GLY A 426 0.94 14.17 26.94
CA GLY A 426 1.56 12.88 27.25
C GLY A 426 2.80 12.63 26.41
N TYR A 427 2.79 13.01 25.13
CA TYR A 427 3.97 12.93 24.27
C TYR A 427 5.15 13.77 24.80
N LEU A 428 4.89 15.04 25.15
CA LEU A 428 5.90 15.94 25.69
C LEU A 428 6.41 15.47 27.06
N GLN A 429 5.52 14.96 27.91
CA GLN A 429 5.88 14.40 29.21
C GLN A 429 6.83 13.20 29.07
N ILE A 430 6.51 12.23 28.20
CA ILE A 430 7.35 11.06 27.94
C ILE A 430 8.69 11.47 27.32
N LYS A 431 8.67 12.45 26.40
CA LYS A 431 9.87 13.01 25.77
C LYS A 431 10.77 13.76 26.76
N ALA A 432 10.20 14.44 27.76
CA ALA A 432 10.97 15.08 28.82
C ALA A 432 11.54 14.04 29.81
N ALA A 433 10.77 12.98 30.12
CA ALA A 433 11.23 11.86 30.94
C ALA A 433 12.42 11.12 30.29
N SER A 434 12.43 10.93 28.97
CA SER A 434 13.57 10.29 28.30
C SER A 434 14.85 11.13 28.37
N GLY A 435 14.75 12.46 28.35
CA GLY A 435 15.89 13.36 28.58
C GLY A 435 16.51 13.19 29.97
N ARG A 436 15.67 13.09 31.01
CA ARG A 436 16.12 12.83 32.39
C ARG A 436 16.73 11.44 32.56
N TYR A 437 16.15 10.43 31.89
CA TYR A 437 16.65 9.06 31.92
C TYR A 437 18.09 8.95 31.42
N LEU A 438 18.44 9.63 30.32
CA LEU A 438 19.82 9.65 29.82
C LEU A 438 20.79 10.29 30.82
N GLN A 439 20.41 11.40 31.44
CA GLN A 439 21.25 12.08 32.44
C GLN A 439 21.53 11.18 33.66
N SER A 440 20.54 10.38 34.07
CA SER A 440 20.68 9.45 35.19
C SER A 440 21.51 8.20 34.85
N ALA A 441 21.63 7.84 33.56
CA ALA A 441 22.38 6.66 33.13
C ALA A 441 23.88 6.94 32.93
N THR A 442 24.27 8.22 32.86
CA THR A 442 25.67 8.67 32.72
C THR A 442 26.37 8.95 34.06
N LEU A 443 25.62 8.93 35.17
CA LEU A 443 26.13 9.02 36.54
C LEU A 443 26.26 7.62 37.13
#